data_AF-A0A0B2SKI5-F1
#
_entry.id   AF-A0A0B2SKI5-F1
#
_cell.length_a   1.000
_cell.length_b   1.000
_cell.length_c   1.000
_cell.angle_alpha   90.00
_cell.angle_beta   90.00
_cell.angle_gamma   90.00
#
_symmetry.space_group_name_H-M   'P 1'
#
loop_
_entity.id
_entity.type
_entity.pdbx_description
1 polymer ?
#
loop_
_entity_poly.entity_id
_entity_poly.type
_entity_poly.pdbx_seq_one_letter_code
_entity_poly.pdbx_strand_id
1 'polypeptide(L)'
;MPPISWSNISYYENQKHKVIQLSRTDARLANNGLPGGIQKLRCRVNFNALRFTTQIDELGKRMVKVFREKRPFLTLHLRYEMDILAFSGCAHDCYSKEDEELTRMR
;
A
#
# COMPACT_ATOMS: atom_id res chain seq x y z
N MET A 1 5.88 22.17 -16.38
CA MET A 1 5.44 20.82 -16.79
C MET A 1 5.42 19.97 -15.53
N PRO A 2 4.29 19.35 -15.13
CA PRO A 2 4.26 18.51 -13.95
C PRO A 2 5.32 17.40 -14.09
N PRO A 3 5.95 16.94 -13.00
CA PRO A 3 6.97 15.91 -13.10
C PRO A 3 6.38 14.68 -13.78
N ILE A 4 7.18 13.96 -14.58
CA ILE A 4 6.76 12.74 -15.31
C ILE A 4 6.11 11.68 -14.37
N SER A 5 6.34 11.77 -13.06
CA SER A 5 5.70 10.92 -12.03
C SER A 5 4.25 11.28 -11.69
N TRP A 6 3.77 12.46 -12.12
CA TRP A 6 2.43 13.02 -11.84
C TRP A 6 1.69 13.38 -13.14
N SER A 7 2.05 12.72 -14.23
CA SER A 7 1.44 12.96 -15.54
C SER A 7 -0.06 12.64 -15.53
N ASN A 8 -0.87 13.62 -15.93
CA ASN A 8 -2.31 13.46 -16.15
C ASN A 8 -2.61 12.64 -17.41
N ILE A 9 -3.89 12.31 -17.61
CA ILE A 9 -4.33 11.47 -18.73
C ILE A 9 -3.88 11.99 -20.12
N SER A 10 -3.80 13.33 -20.27
CA SER A 10 -3.34 14.00 -21.49
C SER A 10 -1.91 13.68 -21.90
N TYR A 11 -1.04 13.26 -20.97
CA TYR A 11 0.30 12.78 -21.29
C TYR A 11 0.26 11.50 -22.15
N TYR A 12 -0.76 10.66 -21.96
CA TYR A 12 -0.90 9.37 -22.64
C TYR A 12 -1.61 9.48 -23.99
N GLU A 13 -2.41 10.53 -24.22
CA GLU A 13 -3.13 10.73 -25.50
C GLU A 13 -2.19 10.83 -26.70
N ASN A 14 -0.94 11.28 -26.47
CA ASN A 14 0.07 11.43 -27.50
C ASN A 14 1.06 10.24 -27.60
N GLN A 15 0.91 9.20 -26.77
CA GLN A 15 1.78 8.02 -26.80
C GLN A 15 1.30 7.01 -27.85
N LYS A 16 1.72 7.18 -29.11
CA LYS A 16 1.37 6.28 -30.22
C LYS A 16 2.41 5.18 -30.43
N HIS A 17 2.52 4.26 -29.48
CA HIS A 17 3.42 3.09 -29.57
C HIS A 17 2.65 1.78 -29.40
N LYS A 18 3.14 0.69 -30.01
CA LYS A 18 2.56 -0.65 -29.86
C LYS A 18 2.72 -1.22 -28.44
N VAL A 19 3.80 -0.83 -27.76
CA VAL A 19 4.08 -1.17 -26.36
C VAL A 19 4.50 0.11 -25.66
N ILE A 20 3.94 0.36 -24.48
CA ILE A 20 4.24 1.53 -23.66
C ILE A 20 4.70 1.04 -22.29
N GLN A 21 5.93 1.40 -21.91
CA GLN A 21 6.42 1.17 -20.55
C GLN A 21 6.09 2.38 -19.69
N LEU A 22 5.25 2.17 -18.68
CA LEU A 22 4.92 3.20 -17.71
C LEU A 22 5.89 3.11 -16.53
N SER A 23 6.77 4.10 -16.39
CA SER A 23 7.57 4.26 -15.17
C SER A 23 6.71 4.82 -14.03
N ARG A 24 7.01 4.47 -12.77
CA ARG A 24 6.35 5.03 -11.57
C ARG A 24 4.80 4.90 -11.56
N THR A 25 4.30 3.71 -11.93
CA THR A 25 2.85 3.42 -12.04
C THR A 25 2.10 3.52 -10.71
N ASP A 26 2.81 3.27 -9.60
CA ASP A 26 2.36 3.38 -8.22
C ASP A 26 1.84 4.78 -7.87
N ALA A 27 2.55 5.83 -8.30
CA ALA A 27 2.14 7.22 -8.06
C ALA A 27 0.99 7.69 -8.98
N ARG A 28 0.92 7.16 -10.22
CA ARG A 28 0.11 7.74 -11.31
C ARG A 28 -1.36 7.35 -11.27
N LEU A 29 -1.67 6.08 -11.00
CA LEU A 29 -3.07 5.63 -10.93
C LEU A 29 -3.69 5.95 -9.59
N ALA A 30 -2.92 5.92 -8.50
CA ALA A 30 -3.43 6.14 -7.16
C ALA A 30 -3.79 7.60 -6.86
N ASN A 31 -3.05 8.56 -7.41
CA ASN A 31 -3.07 9.95 -6.93
C ASN A 31 -3.68 10.97 -7.91
N ASN A 32 -4.27 10.54 -9.03
CA ASN A 32 -4.83 11.43 -10.06
C ASN A 32 -6.33 11.75 -9.84
N GLY A 33 -6.77 11.87 -8.59
CA GLY A 33 -8.14 12.31 -8.27
C GLY A 33 -9.25 11.40 -8.83
N LEU A 34 -9.05 10.07 -8.78
CA LEU A 34 -10.01 9.12 -9.33
C LEU A 34 -11.39 9.28 -8.68
N PRO A 35 -12.49 9.19 -9.47
CA PRO A 35 -13.83 9.14 -8.91
C PRO A 35 -13.95 8.01 -7.88
N GLY A 36 -14.63 8.26 -6.76
CA GLY A 36 -14.71 7.30 -5.65
C GLY A 36 -15.23 5.91 -6.05
N GLY A 37 -16.12 5.82 -7.04
CA GLY A 37 -16.59 4.55 -7.60
C GLY A 37 -15.49 3.74 -8.29
N ILE A 38 -14.63 4.42 -9.08
CA ILE A 38 -13.49 3.80 -9.76
C ILE A 38 -12.42 3.37 -8.75
N GLN A 39 -12.16 4.19 -7.74
CA GLN A 39 -11.23 3.83 -6.66
C GLN A 39 -11.69 2.57 -5.91
N LYS A 40 -12.98 2.48 -5.56
CA LYS A 40 -13.57 1.29 -4.91
C LYS A 40 -13.46 0.05 -5.81
N LEU A 41 -13.79 0.19 -7.10
CA LEU A 41 -13.65 -0.90 -8.07
C LEU A 41 -12.20 -1.37 -8.15
N ARG A 42 -11.24 -0.46 -8.28
CA ARG A 42 -9.81 -0.79 -8.31
C ARG A 42 -9.36 -1.55 -7.07
N CYS A 43 -9.71 -1.07 -5.87
CA CYS A 43 -9.40 -1.75 -4.63
C CYS A 43 -9.98 -3.17 -4.60
N ARG A 44 -11.24 -3.34 -5.01
CA ARG A 44 -11.90 -4.66 -5.05
C ARG A 44 -11.24 -5.59 -6.06
N VAL A 45 -10.94 -5.10 -7.26
CA VAL A 45 -10.27 -5.91 -8.30
C VAL A 45 -8.88 -6.33 -7.84
N ASN A 46 -8.06 -5.40 -7.33
CA ASN A 46 -6.73 -5.71 -6.85
C ASN A 46 -6.75 -6.71 -5.70
N PHE A 47 -7.65 -6.55 -4.74
CA PHE A 47 -7.80 -7.48 -3.62
C PHE A 47 -8.12 -8.91 -4.08
N ASN A 48 -8.98 -9.06 -5.10
CA ASN A 48 -9.34 -10.38 -5.62
C ASN A 48 -8.26 -10.98 -6.54
N ALA A 49 -7.56 -10.13 -7.30
CA ALA A 49 -6.52 -10.56 -8.22
C ALA A 49 -5.23 -10.99 -7.51
N LEU A 50 -4.87 -10.30 -6.41
CA LEU A 50 -3.68 -10.62 -5.62
C LEU A 50 -3.98 -11.81 -4.71
N ARG A 51 -3.65 -13.01 -5.21
CA ARG A 51 -3.78 -14.28 -4.49
C ARG A 51 -2.41 -14.78 -4.09
N PHE A 52 -2.31 -15.31 -2.88
CA PHE A 52 -1.12 -16.06 -2.47
C PHE A 52 -0.93 -17.29 -3.36
N THR A 53 0.32 -17.72 -3.52
CA THR A 53 0.61 -19.02 -4.10
C THR A 53 -0.01 -20.12 -3.23
N THR A 54 -0.35 -21.25 -3.84
CA THR A 54 -0.99 -22.38 -3.14
C THR A 54 -0.24 -22.78 -1.86
N GLN A 55 1.09 -22.81 -1.92
CA GLN A 55 1.94 -23.18 -0.79
C GLN A 55 1.78 -22.24 0.42
N ILE A 56 1.71 -20.92 0.18
CA ILE A 56 1.55 -19.92 1.24
C ILE A 56 0.13 -19.97 1.82
N ASP A 57 -0.88 -20.07 0.95
CA ASP A 57 -2.29 -20.15 1.36
C ASP A 57 -2.56 -21.39 2.23
N GLU A 58 -2.04 -22.55 1.82
CA GLU A 58 -2.17 -23.79 2.58
C GLU A 58 -1.44 -23.74 3.93
N LEU A 59 -0.25 -23.15 3.96
CA LEU A 59 0.49 -22.95 5.21
C LEU A 59 -0.31 -22.08 6.19
N GLY A 60 -0.83 -20.94 5.70
CA GLY A 60 -1.65 -20.04 6.51
C GLY A 60 -2.91 -20.74 7.04
N LYS A 61 -3.61 -21.51 6.20
CA LYS A 61 -4.78 -22.30 6.62
C LYS A 61 -4.43 -23.33 7.70
N ARG A 62 -3.31 -24.04 7.57
CA ARG A 62 -2.84 -25.00 8.59
C ARG A 62 -2.53 -24.30 9.92
N MET A 63 -1.83 -23.18 9.89
CA MET A 63 -1.52 -22.40 11.11
C MET A 63 -2.79 -21.95 11.83
N VAL A 64 -3.75 -21.37 11.08
CA VAL A 64 -5.04 -20.93 11.66
C VAL A 64 -5.81 -22.10 12.24
N LYS A 65 -5.84 -23.26 11.55
CA LYS A 65 -6.48 -24.47 12.07
C LYS A 65 -5.91 -24.87 13.43
N VAL A 66 -4.59 -24.99 13.54
CA VAL A 66 -3.91 -25.37 14.79
C VAL A 66 -4.18 -24.37 15.91
N PHE A 67 -4.19 -23.06 15.62
CA PHE A 67 -4.48 -22.05 16.64
C PHE A 67 -5.92 -22.15 17.16
N ARG A 68 -6.90 -22.33 16.26
CA ARG A 68 -8.32 -22.47 16.65
C ARG A 68 -8.61 -23.72 17.47
N GLU A 69 -7.91 -24.83 17.19
CA GLU A 69 -8.06 -26.07 17.94
C GLU A 69 -7.59 -25.94 19.40
N LYS A 70 -6.62 -25.06 19.67
CA LYS A 70 -6.11 -24.85 21.03
C LYS A 70 -6.98 -23.91 21.86
N ARG A 71 -7.31 -22.73 21.32
CA ARG A 71 -8.13 -21.70 21.98
C ARG A 71 -8.48 -20.55 21.02
N PRO A 72 -9.48 -19.71 21.34
CA PRO A 72 -9.65 -18.42 20.67
C PRO A 72 -8.34 -17.61 20.69
N PHE A 73 -8.04 -16.94 19.58
CA PHE A 73 -6.81 -16.14 19.44
C PHE A 73 -7.10 -14.80 18.74
N LEU A 74 -6.22 -13.84 18.98
CA LEU A 74 -6.19 -12.52 18.36
C LEU A 74 -4.92 -12.40 17.50
N THR A 75 -5.05 -11.85 16.30
CA THR A 75 -3.90 -11.49 15.45
C THR A 75 -3.76 -9.98 15.42
N LEU A 76 -2.57 -9.49 15.73
CA LEU A 76 -2.20 -8.08 15.63
C LEU A 76 -1.10 -7.94 14.57
N HIS A 77 -1.35 -7.12 13.56
CA HIS A 77 -0.31 -6.69 12.62
C HIS A 77 0.20 -5.33 13.07
N LEU A 78 1.38 -5.33 13.69
CA LEU A 78 2.03 -4.12 14.18
C LEU A 78 3.09 -3.69 13.17
N ARG A 79 2.94 -2.48 12.64
CA ARG A 79 3.83 -1.90 11.64
C ARG A 79 4.53 -0.70 12.26
N TYR A 80 5.78 -0.87 12.69
CA TYR A 80 6.57 0.08 13.48
C TYR A 80 7.75 0.68 12.70
N GLU A 81 7.63 0.78 11.39
CA GLU A 81 8.63 1.42 10.55
C GLU A 81 8.60 2.95 10.73
N MET A 82 9.77 3.59 10.67
CA MET A 82 9.91 5.04 10.93
C MET A 82 9.05 5.89 9.99
N ASP A 83 8.82 5.47 8.75
CA ASP A 83 7.93 6.16 7.81
C ASP A 83 6.49 6.16 8.33
N ILE A 84 6.00 5.03 8.83
CA ILE A 84 4.65 4.91 9.39
C ILE A 84 4.49 5.73 10.66
N LEU A 85 5.49 5.69 11.55
CA LEU A 85 5.50 6.50 12.75
C LEU A 85 5.51 8.00 12.41
N ALA A 86 6.37 8.42 11.47
CA ALA A 86 6.42 9.80 11.01
C ALA A 86 5.05 10.26 10.49
N PHE A 87 4.40 9.52 9.59
CA PHE A 87 3.10 9.94 9.04
C PHE A 87 1.91 9.78 9.99
N SER A 88 2.05 9.03 11.09
CA SER A 88 0.99 8.88 12.10
C SER A 88 0.82 10.11 12.98
N GLY A 89 1.83 10.99 13.06
CA GLY A 89 1.79 12.13 13.99
C GLY A 89 2.08 11.77 15.45
N CYS A 90 2.25 10.49 15.78
CA CYS A 90 2.41 10.04 17.17
C CYS A 90 3.87 10.08 17.61
N ALA A 91 4.15 10.84 18.67
CA ALA A 91 5.46 10.90 19.35
C ALA A 91 5.38 10.37 20.79
N HIS A 92 4.35 9.57 21.09
CA HIS A 92 4.18 8.98 22.42
C HIS A 92 5.35 8.04 22.72
N ASP A 93 5.97 8.21 23.88
CA ASP A 93 7.20 7.52 24.30
C ASP A 93 8.45 7.77 23.44
N CYS A 94 8.43 8.76 22.54
CA CYS A 94 9.64 9.18 21.83
C CYS A 94 10.51 10.11 22.68
N TYR A 95 11.82 9.95 22.61
CA TYR A 95 12.76 10.96 23.08
C TYR A 95 12.76 12.18 22.14
N SER A 96 13.20 13.35 22.63
CA SER A 96 13.20 14.58 21.83
C SER A 96 13.94 14.44 20.48
N LYS A 97 15.03 13.68 20.45
CA LYS A 97 15.78 13.41 19.22
C LYS A 97 14.98 12.55 18.23
N GLU A 98 14.25 11.56 18.73
CA GLU A 98 13.43 10.68 17.89
C GLU A 98 12.24 11.45 17.31
N ASP A 99 11.61 12.32 18.11
CA ASP A 99 10.52 13.19 17.62
C ASP A 99 11.01 14.20 16.56
N GLU A 100 12.19 14.79 16.74
CA GLU A 100 12.82 15.63 15.73
C GLU A 100 13.12 14.86 14.44
N GLU A 101 13.66 13.63 14.55
CA GLU A 101 13.93 12.76 13.41
C GLU A 101 12.65 12.39 12.65
N LEU A 102 11.60 11.97 13.36
CA LEU A 102 10.29 11.65 12.77
C LEU A 102 9.63 12.88 12.16
N THR A 103 9.75 14.05 12.79
CA THR A 103 9.21 15.31 12.25
C THR A 103 9.90 15.70 10.95
N ARG A 104 11.21 15.47 10.83
CA ARG A 104 11.96 15.74 9.59
C ARG A 104 11.59 14.81 8.43
N MET A 105 10.95 13.68 8.70
CA MET A 105 10.52 12.69 7.70
C MET A 105 9.12 12.94 7.12
N ARG A 106 8.34 13.86 7.71
CA ARG A 106 7.00 14.28 7.24
C ARG A 106 7.09 15.23 6.05
#